data_AF-A0AAD3R3I7-F1
#
_entry.id   AF-A0AAD3R3I7-F1
#
_cell.length_a   1.000
_cell.length_b   1.000
_cell.length_c   1.000
_cell.angle_alpha   90.00
_cell.angle_beta   90.00
_cell.angle_gamma   90.00
#
_symmetry.space_group_name_H-M   'P 1'
#
loop_
_entity.id
_entity.type
_entity.pdbx_description
1 polymer ?
#
loop_
_entity_poly.entity_id
_entity_poly.type
_entity_poly.pdbx_seq_one_letter_code
_entity_poly.pdbx_strand_id
1 'polypeptide(L)'
;MDTEAIVIRIKTPSGDMDSSVDCPSLLNFNDLLVAIRDVMPEATVTAFEYEDEVGDRITVRSDEELKAMLSYYCNTMNEQRMNGLLPDPLQIFPRAGKTPGIRNIHGLKVNTRPNPANDCTHAVPDSMANNSLKKSSAELKRILTNGQINAQDIHYQEQLGHGNGGTVYKAYHIHGKRVLAVKVIPLDITVELQKQIMSELEILYKCDSPYIITFFSAFFVENRISICTEFMDGGSLDVYKRIPEHVLGRIAVAVVKGLTYLWSPKILHRDVKPSNMLVNTRGQV
;
A
#
# COMPACT_ATOMS: atom_id res chain seq x y z
N MET A 1 32.12 -6.82 9.84
CA MET A 1 33.15 -5.89 9.33
C MET A 1 32.43 -4.57 9.11
N ASP A 2 31.94 -3.95 10.19
CA ASP A 2 30.70 -3.13 10.11
C ASP A 2 30.87 -1.69 10.63
N THR A 3 32.08 -1.14 10.56
CA THR A 3 32.48 0.14 11.20
C THR A 3 33.23 1.09 10.26
N GLU A 4 33.21 0.85 8.95
CA GLU A 4 33.85 1.80 8.02
C GLU A 4 32.88 2.90 7.59
N ALA A 5 33.39 4.13 7.61
CA ALA A 5 32.65 5.30 7.20
C ALA A 5 32.34 5.25 5.70
N ILE A 6 31.10 5.58 5.34
CA ILE A 6 30.67 5.75 3.95
C ILE A 6 30.37 7.22 3.66
N VAL A 7 30.45 7.59 2.39
CA VAL A 7 29.99 8.90 1.92
C VAL A 7 28.69 8.69 1.14
N ILE A 8 27.64 9.37 1.57
CA ILE A 8 26.34 9.40 0.88
C ILE A 8 26.24 10.72 0.13
N ARG A 9 26.04 10.64 -1.18
CA ARG A 9 25.82 11.78 -2.08
C ARG A 9 24.33 11.98 -2.33
N ILE A 10 23.77 13.03 -1.77
CA ILE A 10 22.39 13.44 -1.96
C ILE A 10 22.31 14.30 -3.23
N LYS A 11 21.65 13.78 -4.25
CA LYS A 11 21.47 14.43 -5.55
C LYS A 11 20.33 15.45 -5.47
N THR A 12 20.63 16.73 -5.65
CA THR A 12 19.60 17.80 -5.60
C THR A 12 19.59 18.66 -6.85
N PRO A 13 18.46 19.34 -7.17
CA PRO A 13 18.39 20.24 -8.31
C PRO A 13 19.38 21.42 -8.27
N SER A 14 19.82 21.82 -7.06
CA SER A 14 20.74 22.93 -6.81
C SER A 14 22.22 22.50 -6.72
N GLY A 15 22.51 21.21 -6.80
CA GLY A 15 23.86 20.65 -6.67
C GLY A 15 23.92 19.45 -5.72
N ASP A 16 24.87 18.55 -5.96
CA ASP A 16 25.06 17.36 -5.14
C ASP A 16 25.67 17.72 -3.78
N MET A 17 25.19 17.10 -2.70
CA MET A 17 25.72 17.29 -1.35
C MET A 17 26.20 15.96 -0.78
N ASP A 18 27.41 15.95 -0.22
CA ASP A 18 28.01 14.76 0.38
C ASP A 18 27.90 14.81 1.90
N SER A 19 27.45 13.70 2.50
CA SER A 19 27.39 13.51 3.95
C SER A 19 28.16 12.24 4.33
N SER A 20 29.07 12.35 5.29
CA SER A 20 29.83 11.21 5.81
C SER A 20 29.06 10.53 6.95
N VAL A 21 28.96 9.20 6.88
CA VAL A 21 28.31 8.37 7.90
C VAL A 21 29.34 7.38 8.44
N ASP A 22 29.76 7.58 9.68
CA ASP A 22 30.82 6.77 10.31
C ASP A 22 30.40 5.32 10.59
N CYS A 23 29.13 5.11 10.96
CA CYS A 23 28.58 3.80 11.30
C CYS A 23 27.31 3.51 10.47
N PRO A 24 27.44 2.99 9.25
CA PRO A 24 26.29 2.70 8.37
C PRO A 24 25.29 1.73 8.99
N SER A 25 25.76 0.81 9.83
CA SER A 25 24.94 -0.19 10.52
C SER A 25 23.96 0.39 11.56
N LEU A 26 24.24 1.59 12.06
CA LEU A 26 23.40 2.32 13.02
C LEU A 26 22.50 3.36 12.35
N LEU A 27 22.71 3.63 11.06
CA LEU A 27 21.90 4.58 10.31
C LEU A 27 20.50 4.00 10.12
N ASN A 28 19.48 4.73 10.57
CA ASN A 28 18.09 4.40 10.28
C ASN A 28 17.54 5.30 9.15
N PHE A 29 16.44 4.88 8.55
CA PHE A 29 15.80 5.53 7.42
C PHE A 29 15.34 6.94 7.77
N ASN A 30 14.85 7.15 8.99
CA ASN A 30 14.40 8.47 9.43
C ASN A 30 15.57 9.45 9.59
N ASP A 31 16.74 9.02 10.03
CA ASP A 31 17.95 9.85 10.10
C ASP A 31 18.33 10.38 8.72
N LEU A 32 18.25 9.51 7.71
CA LEU A 32 18.56 9.89 6.33
C LEU A 32 17.48 10.81 5.73
N LEU A 33 16.20 10.61 6.06
CA LEU A 33 15.15 11.56 5.68
C LEU A 33 15.32 12.93 6.35
N VAL A 34 15.82 12.98 7.58
CA VAL A 34 16.16 14.25 8.26
C VAL A 34 17.31 14.92 7.53
N ALA A 35 18.39 14.20 7.22
CA ALA A 35 19.52 14.75 6.46
C ALA A 35 19.08 15.28 5.07
N ILE A 36 18.20 14.57 4.37
CA ILE A 36 17.64 15.04 3.09
C ILE A 36 16.81 16.31 3.30
N ARG A 37 16.04 16.41 4.39
CA ARG A 37 15.22 17.60 4.71
C ARG A 37 16.08 18.81 5.05
N ASP A 38 17.21 18.62 5.70
CA ASP A 38 18.15 19.70 5.99
C ASP A 38 18.75 20.27 4.70
N VAL A 39 18.97 19.42 3.69
CA VAL A 39 19.45 19.83 2.37
C VAL A 39 18.32 20.38 1.49
N MET A 40 17.09 19.87 1.64
CA MET A 40 15.91 20.26 0.85
C MET A 40 14.71 20.62 1.74
N PRO A 41 14.75 21.76 2.47
CA PRO A 41 13.74 22.11 3.49
C PRO A 41 12.34 22.33 2.90
N GLU A 42 12.27 22.76 1.63
CA GLU A 42 11.00 23.02 0.93
C GLU A 42 10.35 21.75 0.34
N ALA A 43 11.06 20.62 0.35
CA ALA A 43 10.58 19.36 -0.22
C ALA A 43 10.04 18.43 0.86
N THR A 44 8.80 17.94 0.70
CA THR A 44 8.29 16.84 1.52
C THR A 44 8.81 15.51 0.96
N VAL A 45 9.98 15.08 1.45
CA VAL A 45 10.59 13.80 1.06
C VAL A 45 10.12 12.72 2.02
N THR A 46 9.45 11.70 1.47
CA THR A 46 8.99 10.51 2.22
C THR A 46 9.67 9.23 1.77
N ALA A 47 10.52 9.32 0.74
CA ALA A 47 11.26 8.22 0.13
C ALA A 47 12.40 8.81 -0.73
N PHE A 48 13.42 8.02 -1.00
CA PHE A 48 14.49 8.35 -1.95
C PHE A 48 14.82 7.12 -2.80
N GLU A 49 15.54 7.30 -3.89
CA GLU A 49 15.97 6.22 -4.78
C GLU A 49 17.50 6.11 -4.77
N TYR A 50 18.04 4.94 -5.08
CA TYR A 50 19.43 4.74 -5.46
C TYR A 50 19.51 4.04 -6.81
N GLU A 51 20.69 4.02 -7.42
CA GLU A 51 20.93 3.36 -8.70
C GLU A 51 21.68 2.04 -8.46
N ASP A 52 21.18 0.94 -9.04
CA ASP A 52 21.86 -0.35 -8.99
C ASP A 52 22.89 -0.52 -10.13
N GLU A 53 23.47 -1.71 -10.26
CA GLU A 53 24.50 -2.04 -11.26
C GLU A 53 23.99 -2.00 -12.71
N VAL A 54 22.68 -2.12 -12.91
CA VAL A 54 22.03 -2.10 -14.22
C VAL A 54 21.57 -0.69 -14.59
N GLY A 55 21.64 0.26 -13.65
CA GLY A 55 21.17 1.64 -13.82
C GLY A 55 19.71 1.84 -13.40
N ASP A 56 19.08 0.85 -12.77
CA ASP A 56 17.69 0.92 -12.34
C ASP A 56 17.54 1.74 -11.05
N ARG A 57 16.47 2.54 -10.98
CA ARG A 57 16.15 3.39 -9.83
C ARG A 57 15.34 2.63 -8.79
N ILE A 58 16.03 2.13 -7.77
CA ILE A 58 15.42 1.38 -6.68
C ILE A 58 15.01 2.34 -5.57
N THR A 59 13.73 2.35 -5.21
CA THR A 59 13.22 3.23 -4.14
C THR A 59 13.42 2.61 -2.75
N VAL A 60 13.85 3.43 -1.80
CA VAL A 60 13.99 3.13 -0.37
C VAL A 60 12.95 3.90 0.45
N ARG A 61 12.21 3.18 1.28
CA ARG A 61 11.04 3.63 2.06
C ARG A 61 11.01 3.07 3.49
N SER A 62 11.93 2.19 3.88
CA SER A 62 12.02 1.61 5.22
C SER A 62 13.46 1.31 5.67
N ASP A 63 13.62 0.95 6.94
CA ASP A 63 14.91 0.52 7.52
C ASP A 63 15.43 -0.78 6.88
N GLU A 64 14.53 -1.71 6.53
CA GLU A 64 14.91 -2.96 5.86
C GLU A 64 15.45 -2.70 4.46
N GLU A 65 14.79 -1.82 3.70
CA GLU A 65 15.24 -1.42 2.35
C GLU A 65 16.54 -0.62 2.42
N LEU A 66 16.69 0.24 3.43
CA LEU A 66 17.95 0.96 3.70
C LEU A 66 19.07 -0.04 3.98
N LYS A 67 18.85 -1.04 4.83
CA LYS A 67 19.85 -2.08 5.13
C LYS A 67 20.23 -2.89 3.89
N ALA A 68 19.26 -3.23 3.05
CA ALA A 68 19.53 -3.92 1.79
C ALA A 68 20.39 -3.06 0.84
N MET A 69 20.05 -1.78 0.69
CA MET A 69 20.84 -0.82 -0.09
C MET A 69 22.25 -0.66 0.46
N LEU A 70 22.41 -0.49 1.77
CA LEU A 70 23.73 -0.35 2.41
C LEU A 70 24.55 -1.63 2.27
N SER A 71 23.94 -2.80 2.42
CA SER A 71 24.62 -4.08 2.21
C SER A 71 25.08 -4.26 0.76
N TYR A 72 24.24 -3.88 -0.20
CA TYR A 72 24.59 -3.87 -1.63
C TYR A 72 25.80 -2.95 -1.87
N TYR A 73 25.70 -1.69 -1.44
CA TYR A 73 26.76 -0.71 -1.62
C TYR A 73 28.08 -1.12 -0.96
N CYS A 74 28.05 -1.64 0.27
CA CYS A 74 29.25 -2.14 0.95
C CYS A 74 29.94 -3.28 0.16
N ASN A 75 29.16 -4.18 -0.45
CA ASN A 75 29.72 -5.23 -1.31
C ASN A 75 30.39 -4.64 -2.55
N THR A 76 29.72 -3.71 -3.24
CA THR A 76 30.28 -3.03 -4.42
C THR A 76 31.55 -2.24 -4.07
N MET A 77 31.59 -1.55 -2.92
CA MET A 77 32.78 -0.84 -2.46
C MET A 77 33.96 -1.80 -2.22
N ASN A 78 33.70 -2.97 -1.61
CA ASN A 78 34.73 -3.96 -1.36
C ASN A 78 35.30 -4.52 -2.67
N GLU A 79 34.45 -4.78 -3.67
CA GLU A 79 34.89 -5.23 -5.00
C GLU A 79 35.73 -4.17 -5.73
N GLN A 80 35.31 -2.91 -5.70
CA GLN A 80 36.09 -1.80 -6.29
C GLN A 80 37.48 -1.68 -5.66
N ARG A 81 37.57 -1.81 -4.34
CA ARG A 81 38.86 -1.77 -3.62
C ARG A 81 39.75 -2.96 -3.92
N MET A 82 39.19 -4.17 -4.03
CA MET A 82 39.95 -5.35 -4.44
C MET A 82 40.54 -5.19 -5.85
N ASN A 83 39.87 -4.41 -6.70
CA ASN A 83 40.34 -4.03 -8.03
C ASN A 83 41.26 -2.79 -8.03
N GLY A 84 41.64 -2.25 -6.87
CA GLY A 84 42.53 -1.09 -6.72
C GLY A 84 41.89 0.26 -7.06
N LEU A 85 40.56 0.32 -7.17
CA LEU A 85 39.81 1.54 -7.46
C LEU A 85 39.37 2.23 -6.15
N LEU A 86 39.31 3.56 -6.21
CA LEU A 86 38.67 4.35 -5.16
C LEU A 86 37.15 4.21 -5.29
N PRO A 87 36.43 3.84 -4.23
CA PRO A 87 35.00 3.62 -4.31
C PRO A 87 34.22 4.93 -4.44
N ASP A 88 33.24 4.95 -5.33
CA ASP A 88 32.37 6.09 -5.56
C ASP A 88 31.37 6.26 -4.40
N PRO A 89 31.00 7.52 -4.03
CA PRO A 89 29.99 7.76 -3.01
C PRO A 89 28.63 7.14 -3.35
N LEU A 90 27.90 6.66 -2.33
CA LEU A 90 26.55 6.14 -2.49
C LEU A 90 25.61 7.25 -2.94
N GLN A 91 25.12 7.18 -4.17
CA GLN A 91 24.24 8.21 -4.72
C GLN A 91 22.79 7.93 -4.35
N ILE A 92 22.14 8.90 -3.71
CA ILE A 92 20.71 8.86 -3.44
C ILE A 92 19.98 10.03 -4.07
N PHE A 93 18.75 9.78 -4.49
CA PHE A 93 17.91 10.70 -5.25
C PHE A 93 16.60 10.92 -4.48
N PRO A 94 16.47 12.03 -3.75
CA PRO A 94 15.24 12.36 -3.05
C PRO A 94 14.03 12.41 -3.99
N ARG A 95 12.94 11.71 -3.62
CA ARG A 95 11.65 11.93 -4.28
C ARG A 95 10.92 13.07 -3.60
N ALA A 96 10.81 14.20 -4.29
CA ALA A 96 9.86 15.24 -3.90
C ALA A 96 8.44 14.65 -4.00
N GLY A 97 7.78 14.47 -2.85
CA GLY A 97 6.33 14.31 -2.84
C GLY A 97 5.70 15.53 -3.50
N LYS A 98 4.59 15.35 -4.22
CA LYS A 98 3.80 16.48 -4.73
C LYS A 98 3.56 17.46 -3.57
N THR A 99 3.91 18.73 -3.77
CA THR A 99 3.72 19.80 -2.80
C THR A 99 2.32 19.70 -2.18
N PRO A 100 2.16 19.86 -0.86
CA PRO A 100 0.86 19.95 -0.22
C PRO A 100 0.19 21.30 -0.55
N GLY A 101 -0.01 21.58 -1.85
CA GLY A 101 -0.63 22.81 -2.36
C GLY A 101 -2.01 22.62 -2.97
N ILE A 102 -2.45 21.37 -3.20
CA ILE A 102 -3.84 21.04 -3.59
C ILE A 102 -4.26 19.79 -2.80
N ARG A 103 -4.36 19.92 -1.47
CA ARG A 103 -5.12 18.96 -0.66
C ARG A 103 -6.52 19.51 -0.47
N ASN A 104 -7.50 18.73 -0.88
CA ASN A 104 -8.91 18.99 -0.67
C ASN A 104 -9.17 19.39 0.79
N ILE A 105 -9.79 20.56 0.93
CA ILE A 105 -9.92 21.38 2.12
C ILE A 105 -10.96 20.84 3.12
N HIS A 106 -11.35 19.57 3.06
CA HIS A 106 -12.41 19.02 3.93
C HIS A 106 -12.13 17.58 4.38
N GLY A 107 -11.65 17.45 5.62
CA GLY A 107 -11.73 16.26 6.48
C GLY A 107 -10.37 15.62 6.79
N LEU A 108 -9.87 15.55 8.02
CA LEU A 108 -10.39 15.99 9.33
C LEU A 108 -9.16 16.23 10.23
N LYS A 109 -9.12 17.39 10.91
CA LYS A 109 -8.17 17.70 11.99
C LYS A 109 -8.46 16.81 13.21
N VAL A 110 -7.44 16.15 13.76
CA VAL A 110 -7.50 15.63 15.14
C VAL A 110 -7.03 16.74 16.06
N ASN A 111 -7.98 17.37 16.75
CA ASN A 111 -7.73 18.25 17.89
C ASN A 111 -8.33 17.57 19.12
N THR A 112 -7.48 17.07 20.01
CA THR A 112 -7.88 16.75 21.40
C THR A 112 -7.08 17.67 22.30
N ARG A 113 -7.75 18.72 22.81
CA ARG A 113 -7.24 19.55 23.90
C ARG A 113 -7.28 18.77 25.24
N PRO A 114 -6.48 19.20 26.24
CA PRO A 114 -6.04 18.38 27.36
C PRO A 114 -7.03 18.41 28.52
N ASN A 115 -7.05 17.35 29.34
CA ASN A 115 -7.66 17.41 30.66
C ASN A 115 -6.75 16.78 31.72
N PRO A 116 -6.84 17.24 32.98
CA PRO A 116 -5.70 17.39 33.87
C PRO A 116 -5.37 16.15 34.71
N ALA A 117 -4.17 16.21 35.27
CA ALA A 117 -3.55 15.39 36.30
C ALA A 117 -4.47 14.42 37.06
N ASN A 118 -4.09 13.14 37.01
CA ASN A 118 -3.97 12.33 38.21
C ASN A 118 -2.73 11.45 38.07
N ASP A 119 -1.81 11.62 39.02
CA ASP A 119 -0.71 10.71 39.32
C ASP A 119 -1.23 9.29 39.45
N CYS A 120 -0.52 8.35 38.82
CA CYS A 120 -0.27 7.01 39.35
C CYS A 120 0.75 6.30 38.47
N THR A 121 1.96 6.19 39.01
CA THR A 121 3.07 5.37 38.50
C THR A 121 2.66 3.91 38.38
N HIS A 122 2.60 3.37 37.17
CA HIS A 122 2.79 1.92 36.92
C HIS A 122 3.28 1.67 35.49
N ALA A 123 4.48 1.10 35.38
CA ALA A 123 5.01 0.52 34.16
C ALA A 123 4.19 -0.73 33.77
N VAL A 124 3.79 -0.83 32.49
CA VAL A 124 3.15 -2.03 31.90
C VAL A 124 3.73 -2.26 30.49
N PRO A 125 4.00 -3.52 30.08
CA PRO A 125 5.04 -3.87 29.11
C PRO A 125 4.57 -3.95 27.64
N ASP A 126 5.55 -3.98 26.73
CA ASP A 126 5.51 -4.11 25.25
C ASP A 126 4.72 -5.31 24.64
N SER A 127 3.83 -5.96 25.37
CA SER A 127 3.19 -7.22 24.95
C SER A 127 1.87 -7.08 24.17
N MET A 128 1.28 -5.89 24.04
CA MET A 128 -0.03 -5.72 23.37
C MET A 128 0.04 -5.50 21.85
N ALA A 129 1.10 -4.90 21.31
CA ALA A 129 1.22 -4.64 19.87
C ALA A 129 1.44 -5.94 19.06
N ASN A 130 2.22 -6.87 19.61
CA ASN A 130 2.56 -8.15 18.97
C ASN A 130 1.38 -9.14 18.88
N ASN A 131 0.35 -8.98 19.72
CA ASN A 131 -0.83 -9.85 19.70
C ASN A 131 -1.82 -9.49 18.59
N SER A 132 -1.92 -8.20 18.21
CA SER A 132 -2.87 -7.75 17.19
C SER A 132 -2.48 -8.19 15.77
N LEU A 133 -1.17 -8.16 15.47
CA LEU A 133 -0.61 -8.64 14.20
C LEU A 133 -0.69 -10.18 14.06
N LYS A 134 -0.43 -10.93 15.14
CA LYS A 134 -0.57 -12.40 15.14
C LYS A 134 -2.03 -12.86 14.95
N LYS A 135 -2.98 -12.14 15.56
CA LYS A 135 -4.42 -12.41 15.40
C LYS A 135 -4.88 -12.11 13.97
N SER A 136 -4.46 -10.98 13.40
CA SER A 136 -4.72 -10.61 12.00
C SER A 136 -4.15 -11.64 11.01
N SER A 137 -2.95 -12.17 11.26
CA SER A 137 -2.33 -13.23 10.43
C SER A 137 -3.08 -14.57 10.49
N ALA A 138 -3.61 -14.96 11.66
CA ALA A 138 -4.41 -16.18 11.80
C ALA A 138 -5.78 -16.07 11.10
N GLU A 139 -6.38 -14.89 11.15
CA GLU A 139 -7.67 -14.59 10.50
C GLU A 139 -7.52 -14.50 8.97
N LEU A 140 -6.43 -13.89 8.50
CA LEU A 140 -6.03 -13.95 7.09
C LEU A 140 -5.84 -15.40 6.64
N LYS A 141 -5.09 -16.21 7.39
CA LYS A 141 -4.92 -17.63 7.04
C LYS A 141 -6.27 -18.32 6.93
N ARG A 142 -7.22 -18.07 7.84
CA ARG A 142 -8.59 -18.62 7.75
C ARG A 142 -9.33 -18.16 6.49
N ILE A 143 -9.30 -16.88 6.14
CA ILE A 143 -9.97 -16.35 4.95
C ILE A 143 -9.33 -16.94 3.67
N LEU A 144 -8.00 -17.06 3.64
CA LEU A 144 -7.25 -17.67 2.54
C LEU A 144 -7.48 -19.19 2.45
N THR A 145 -7.64 -19.90 3.57
CA THR A 145 -7.88 -21.37 3.58
C THR A 145 -9.33 -21.76 3.35
N ASN A 146 -10.28 -20.86 3.60
CA ASN A 146 -11.72 -21.13 3.40
C ASN A 146 -12.17 -20.89 1.95
N GLY A 147 -11.30 -20.40 1.08
CA GLY A 147 -11.61 -20.14 -0.31
C GLY A 147 -11.86 -21.41 -1.12
N GLN A 148 -13.03 -21.54 -1.75
CA GLN A 148 -13.33 -22.63 -2.68
C GLN A 148 -12.67 -22.48 -4.06
N ILE A 149 -11.82 -21.45 -4.24
CA ILE A 149 -11.22 -21.11 -5.53
C ILE A 149 -9.70 -21.17 -5.36
N ASN A 150 -9.06 -22.13 -6.04
CA ASN A 150 -7.61 -22.22 -6.08
C ASN A 150 -7.06 -21.38 -7.23
N ALA A 151 -5.82 -20.90 -7.08
CA ALA A 151 -5.13 -20.14 -8.11
C ALA A 151 -5.03 -20.90 -9.45
N GLN A 152 -4.86 -22.23 -9.39
CA GLN A 152 -4.75 -23.09 -10.57
C GLN A 152 -6.04 -23.19 -11.39
N ASP A 153 -7.18 -22.86 -10.77
CA ASP A 153 -8.50 -22.99 -11.37
C ASP A 153 -8.96 -21.70 -12.07
N ILE A 154 -8.09 -20.70 -12.12
CA ILE A 154 -8.37 -19.37 -12.65
C ILE A 154 -7.65 -19.17 -13.98
N HIS A 155 -8.42 -18.99 -15.04
CA HIS A 155 -7.91 -18.50 -16.31
C HIS A 155 -8.06 -16.99 -16.39
N TYR A 156 -6.95 -16.28 -16.21
CA TYR A 156 -6.87 -14.83 -16.41
C TYR A 156 -7.16 -14.46 -17.87
N GLN A 157 -7.92 -13.39 -18.05
CA GLN A 157 -8.29 -12.82 -19.33
C GLN A 157 -7.76 -11.37 -19.41
N GLU A 158 -8.56 -10.46 -19.97
CA GLU A 158 -8.22 -9.04 -20.10
C GLU A 158 -8.06 -8.32 -18.76
N GLN A 159 -7.16 -7.34 -18.74
CA GLN A 159 -7.02 -6.41 -17.63
C GLN A 159 -8.17 -5.41 -17.65
N LEU A 160 -8.85 -5.25 -16.52
CA LEU A 160 -9.98 -4.33 -16.33
C LEU A 160 -9.54 -2.97 -15.80
N GLY A 161 -8.48 -2.92 -15.00
CA GLY A 161 -7.98 -1.67 -14.41
C GLY A 161 -6.68 -1.85 -13.65
N HIS A 162 -6.01 -0.72 -13.36
CA HIS A 162 -4.77 -0.68 -12.58
C HIS A 162 -4.71 0.61 -11.76
N GLY A 163 -4.16 0.53 -10.55
CA GLY A 163 -3.86 1.69 -9.72
C GLY A 163 -3.10 1.34 -8.45
N ASN A 164 -3.07 2.26 -7.50
CA ASN A 164 -2.33 2.10 -6.23
C ASN A 164 -2.75 0.86 -5.41
N GLY A 165 -3.97 0.35 -5.62
CA GLY A 165 -4.50 -0.84 -4.95
C GLY A 165 -4.22 -2.15 -5.68
N GLY A 166 -3.38 -2.16 -6.72
CA GLY A 166 -3.08 -3.33 -7.54
C GLY A 166 -3.75 -3.31 -8.92
N THR A 167 -3.69 -4.44 -9.61
CA THR A 167 -4.23 -4.63 -10.96
C THR A 167 -5.42 -5.56 -10.93
N VAL A 168 -6.51 -5.20 -11.60
CA VAL A 168 -7.74 -6.01 -11.68
C VAL A 168 -7.82 -6.67 -13.03
N TYR A 169 -8.01 -7.99 -13.04
CA TYR A 169 -8.21 -8.79 -14.23
C TYR A 169 -9.60 -9.38 -14.25
N LYS A 170 -10.17 -9.52 -15.45
CA LYS A 170 -11.26 -10.46 -15.67
C LYS A 170 -10.67 -11.86 -15.69
N ALA A 171 -11.36 -12.81 -15.09
CA ALA A 171 -10.92 -14.20 -15.13
C ALA A 171 -12.08 -15.16 -15.19
N TYR A 172 -11.84 -16.37 -15.67
CA TYR A 172 -12.81 -17.46 -15.67
C TYR A 172 -12.41 -18.51 -14.63
N HIS A 173 -13.30 -18.78 -13.68
CA HIS A 173 -13.12 -19.88 -12.73
C HIS A 173 -13.68 -21.17 -13.32
N ILE A 174 -12.79 -22.15 -13.57
CA ILE A 174 -13.08 -23.39 -14.29
C ILE A 174 -14.15 -24.22 -13.56
N HIS A 175 -13.91 -24.57 -12.30
CA HIS A 175 -14.81 -25.43 -11.52
C HIS A 175 -16.16 -24.75 -11.23
N GLY A 176 -16.11 -23.46 -10.89
CA GLY A 176 -17.31 -22.67 -10.59
C GLY A 176 -18.09 -22.19 -11.82
N LYS A 177 -17.57 -22.45 -13.04
CA LYS A 177 -18.14 -22.06 -14.35
C LYS A 177 -18.63 -20.61 -14.40
N ARG A 178 -17.84 -19.69 -13.86
CA ARG A 178 -18.24 -18.28 -13.70
C ARG A 178 -17.12 -17.32 -14.02
N VAL A 179 -17.50 -16.13 -14.47
CA VAL A 179 -16.58 -15.01 -14.68
C VAL A 179 -16.41 -14.26 -13.36
N LEU A 180 -15.16 -13.89 -13.07
CA LEU A 180 -14.71 -13.22 -11.86
C LEU A 180 -13.99 -11.92 -12.21
N ALA A 181 -13.94 -11.01 -11.23
CA ALA A 181 -12.91 -9.97 -11.18
C ALA A 181 -11.86 -10.40 -10.14
N VAL A 182 -10.59 -10.41 -10.54
CA VAL A 182 -9.45 -10.82 -9.71
C VAL A 182 -8.53 -9.62 -9.54
N LYS A 183 -8.54 -9.03 -8.34
CA LYS A 183 -7.63 -7.93 -7.96
C LYS A 183 -6.35 -8.54 -7.41
N VAL A 184 -5.24 -8.34 -8.13
CA VAL A 184 -3.90 -8.80 -7.80
C VAL A 184 -3.12 -7.64 -7.20
N ILE A 185 -2.73 -7.80 -5.94
CA ILE A 185 -2.01 -6.80 -5.15
C ILE A 185 -0.61 -7.34 -4.87
N PRO A 186 0.45 -6.70 -5.40
CA PRO A 186 1.82 -7.01 -5.00
C PRO A 186 1.99 -6.74 -3.51
N LEU A 187 2.55 -7.68 -2.75
CA LEU A 187 3.00 -7.39 -1.39
C LEU A 187 4.38 -6.77 -1.44
N ASP A 188 4.44 -5.46 -1.64
CA ASP A 188 5.60 -4.68 -1.24
C ASP A 188 5.41 -4.36 0.26
N ILE A 189 6.27 -4.95 1.08
CA ILE A 189 6.00 -5.45 2.44
C ILE A 189 5.95 -4.34 3.51
N THR A 190 5.21 -3.26 3.29
CA THR A 190 4.89 -2.33 4.39
C THR A 190 3.80 -2.92 5.27
N VAL A 191 4.02 -2.89 6.59
CA VAL A 191 3.06 -3.42 7.58
C VAL A 191 1.71 -2.69 7.48
N GLU A 192 1.73 -1.43 7.07
CA GLU A 192 0.56 -0.58 6.87
C GLU A 192 -0.31 -1.07 5.70
N LEU A 193 0.31 -1.37 4.56
CA LEU A 193 -0.41 -1.89 3.39
C LEU A 193 -1.00 -3.27 3.69
N GLN A 194 -0.24 -4.14 4.38
CA GLN A 194 -0.79 -5.42 4.83
C GLN A 194 -2.01 -5.22 5.71
N LYS A 195 -1.96 -4.34 6.73
CA LYS A 195 -3.11 -4.03 7.58
C LYS A 195 -4.31 -3.51 6.77
N GLN A 196 -4.09 -2.69 5.75
CA GLN A 196 -5.15 -2.21 4.87
C GLN A 196 -5.78 -3.36 4.08
N ILE A 197 -4.97 -4.22 3.46
CA ILE A 197 -5.45 -5.39 2.73
C ILE A 197 -6.21 -6.35 3.65
N MET A 198 -5.72 -6.57 4.88
CA MET A 198 -6.42 -7.39 5.87
C MET A 198 -7.78 -6.80 6.23
N SER A 199 -7.83 -5.48 6.46
CA SER A 199 -9.08 -4.79 6.76
C SER A 199 -10.06 -4.87 5.59
N GLU A 200 -9.58 -4.73 4.35
CA GLU A 200 -10.43 -4.86 3.14
C GLU A 200 -11.00 -6.29 3.02
N LEU A 201 -10.15 -7.31 3.16
CA LEU A 201 -10.55 -8.71 3.13
C LEU A 201 -11.53 -9.08 4.24
N GLU A 202 -11.30 -8.62 5.46
CA GLU A 202 -12.17 -8.91 6.60
C GLU A 202 -13.56 -8.28 6.42
N ILE A 203 -13.61 -7.04 5.90
CA ILE A 203 -14.87 -6.37 5.58
C ILE A 203 -15.59 -7.15 4.47
N LEU A 204 -14.92 -7.44 3.36
CA LEU A 204 -15.51 -8.15 2.22
C LEU A 204 -16.03 -9.54 2.60
N TYR A 205 -15.29 -10.29 3.43
CA TYR A 205 -15.68 -11.61 3.91
C TYR A 205 -16.95 -11.59 4.78
N LYS A 206 -17.15 -10.50 5.55
CA LYS A 206 -18.31 -10.35 6.46
C LYS A 206 -19.53 -9.75 5.75
N CYS A 207 -19.35 -9.19 4.56
CA CYS A 207 -20.44 -8.56 3.82
C CYS A 207 -21.24 -9.60 3.03
N ASP A 208 -22.54 -9.58 3.24
CA ASP A 208 -23.56 -10.29 2.46
C ASP A 208 -24.72 -9.31 2.25
N SER A 209 -24.70 -8.64 1.09
CA SER A 209 -25.67 -7.62 0.71
C SER A 209 -25.71 -7.45 -0.79
N PRO A 210 -26.90 -7.28 -1.41
CA PRO A 210 -27.01 -7.05 -2.85
C PRO A 210 -26.50 -5.68 -3.31
N TYR A 211 -26.06 -4.81 -2.39
CA TYR A 211 -25.50 -3.48 -2.65
C TYR A 211 -24.01 -3.40 -2.27
N ILE A 212 -23.36 -4.53 -2.00
CA ILE A 212 -21.93 -4.65 -1.76
C ILE A 212 -21.42 -5.74 -2.68
N ILE A 213 -20.25 -5.53 -3.28
CA ILE A 213 -19.64 -6.51 -4.19
C ILE A 213 -19.48 -7.88 -3.52
N THR A 214 -19.96 -8.93 -4.17
CA THR A 214 -19.86 -10.28 -3.64
C THR A 214 -18.42 -10.75 -3.65
N PHE A 215 -17.90 -11.09 -2.47
CA PHE A 215 -16.60 -11.74 -2.30
C PHE A 215 -16.74 -13.25 -2.45
N PHE A 216 -15.82 -13.89 -3.18
CA PHE A 216 -15.80 -15.35 -3.31
C PHE A 216 -14.63 -15.99 -2.59
N SER A 217 -13.42 -15.45 -2.77
CA SER A 217 -12.20 -16.07 -2.24
C SER A 217 -11.04 -15.07 -2.31
N ALA A 218 -10.02 -15.31 -1.51
CA ALA A 218 -8.71 -14.71 -1.70
C ALA A 218 -7.64 -15.78 -1.54
N PHE A 219 -6.53 -15.65 -2.27
CA PHE A 219 -5.39 -16.56 -2.19
C PHE A 219 -4.07 -15.80 -2.36
N PHE A 220 -2.98 -16.43 -1.92
CA PHE A 220 -1.63 -15.89 -1.99
C PHE A 220 -0.78 -16.72 -2.94
N VAL A 221 -0.15 -16.06 -3.93
CA VAL A 221 0.75 -16.69 -4.92
C VAL A 221 1.90 -15.73 -5.19
N GLU A 222 3.15 -16.23 -5.15
CA GLU A 222 4.35 -15.50 -5.58
C GLU A 222 4.46 -14.07 -5.02
N ASN A 223 4.25 -13.91 -3.71
CA ASN A 223 4.29 -12.60 -3.04
C ASN A 223 3.21 -11.60 -3.50
N ARG A 224 2.06 -12.12 -3.95
CA ARG A 224 0.88 -11.34 -4.33
C ARG A 224 -0.36 -11.89 -3.64
N ILE A 225 -1.25 -11.00 -3.21
CA ILE A 225 -2.61 -11.36 -2.78
C ILE A 225 -3.54 -11.18 -3.96
N SER A 226 -4.31 -12.21 -4.27
CA SER A 226 -5.38 -12.16 -5.24
C SER A 226 -6.72 -12.20 -4.52
N ILE A 227 -7.57 -11.21 -4.78
CA ILE A 227 -8.93 -11.10 -4.24
C ILE A 227 -9.90 -11.38 -5.37
N CYS A 228 -10.75 -12.39 -5.22
CA CYS A 228 -11.75 -12.81 -6.20
C CYS A 228 -13.13 -12.33 -5.79
N THR A 229 -13.74 -11.51 -6.64
CA THR A 229 -15.11 -11.00 -6.48
C THR A 229 -15.96 -11.31 -7.69
N GLU A 230 -17.26 -11.05 -7.59
CA GLU A 230 -18.12 -11.06 -8.78
C GLU A 230 -17.64 -10.05 -9.83
N PHE A 231 -17.88 -10.40 -11.09
CA PHE A 231 -17.60 -9.54 -12.23
C PHE A 231 -18.80 -8.67 -12.55
N MET A 232 -18.58 -7.35 -12.54
CA MET A 232 -19.58 -6.33 -12.86
C MET A 232 -19.36 -5.86 -14.29
N ASP A 233 -20.13 -6.40 -15.23
CA ASP A 233 -19.94 -6.25 -16.68
C ASP A 233 -20.27 -4.86 -17.24
N GLY A 234 -20.90 -3.99 -16.44
CA GLY A 234 -21.03 -2.56 -16.73
C GLY A 234 -19.86 -1.71 -16.24
N GLY A 235 -18.91 -2.28 -15.49
CA GLY A 235 -17.75 -1.56 -14.97
C GLY A 235 -18.12 -0.52 -13.92
N SER A 236 -17.25 0.47 -13.73
CA SER A 236 -17.37 1.51 -12.71
C SER A 236 -18.08 2.76 -13.23
N LEU A 237 -18.73 3.52 -12.35
CA LEU A 237 -19.50 4.70 -12.74
C LEU A 237 -18.67 5.85 -13.33
N ASP A 238 -17.35 5.89 -13.11
CA ASP A 238 -16.45 6.92 -13.63
C ASP A 238 -16.27 6.88 -15.15
N VAL A 239 -16.55 5.74 -15.80
CA VAL A 239 -16.50 5.64 -17.27
C VAL A 239 -17.71 6.31 -17.95
N TYR A 240 -18.76 6.61 -17.19
CA TYR A 240 -19.99 7.19 -17.69
C TYR A 240 -19.96 8.72 -17.61
N LYS A 241 -19.96 9.39 -18.77
CA LYS A 241 -19.88 10.87 -18.85
C LYS A 241 -21.15 11.58 -18.39
N ARG A 242 -22.32 11.13 -18.85
CA ARG A 242 -23.62 11.73 -18.53
C ARG A 242 -24.60 10.62 -18.17
N ILE A 243 -25.11 10.67 -16.95
CA ILE A 243 -26.11 9.73 -16.45
C ILE A 243 -27.43 10.51 -16.32
N PRO A 244 -28.53 10.05 -16.96
CA PRO A 244 -29.84 10.67 -16.80
C PRO A 244 -30.26 10.70 -15.32
N GLU A 245 -30.91 11.78 -14.89
CA GLU A 245 -31.28 12.01 -13.49
C GLU A 245 -32.08 10.84 -12.89
N HIS A 246 -33.04 10.29 -13.63
CA HIS A 246 -33.85 9.16 -13.17
C HIS A 246 -33.01 7.89 -12.93
N VAL A 247 -31.94 7.68 -13.68
CA VAL A 247 -30.97 6.59 -13.47
C VAL A 247 -30.09 6.90 -12.27
N LEU A 248 -29.60 8.14 -12.17
CA LEU A 248 -28.80 8.59 -11.04
C LEU A 248 -29.56 8.46 -9.72
N GLY A 249 -30.87 8.71 -9.71
CA GLY A 249 -31.73 8.47 -8.54
C GLY A 249 -31.74 7.00 -8.10
N ARG A 250 -31.75 6.05 -9.04
CA ARG A 250 -31.67 4.61 -8.73
C ARG A 250 -30.30 4.23 -8.19
N ILE A 251 -29.23 4.75 -8.79
CA ILE A 251 -27.85 4.59 -8.31
C ILE A 251 -27.73 5.13 -6.88
N ALA A 252 -28.21 6.35 -6.63
CA ALA A 252 -28.14 6.98 -5.32
C ALA A 252 -28.85 6.13 -4.24
N VAL A 253 -30.02 5.57 -4.55
CA VAL A 253 -30.72 4.66 -3.63
C VAL A 253 -29.88 3.41 -3.34
N ALA A 254 -29.26 2.80 -4.34
CA ALA A 254 -28.40 1.62 -4.14
C ALA A 254 -27.18 1.96 -3.28
N VAL A 255 -26.49 3.06 -3.59
CA VAL A 255 -25.32 3.53 -2.81
C VAL A 255 -25.71 3.80 -1.36
N VAL A 256 -26.82 4.50 -1.11
CA VAL A 256 -27.30 4.76 0.26
C VAL A 256 -27.64 3.46 0.99
N LYS A 257 -28.24 2.47 0.32
CA LYS A 257 -28.51 1.16 0.92
C LYS A 257 -27.23 0.40 1.24
N GLY A 258 -26.23 0.41 0.36
CA GLY A 258 -24.90 -0.15 0.62
C GLY A 258 -24.20 0.50 1.81
N LEU A 259 -24.20 1.84 1.87
CA LEU A 259 -23.62 2.58 3.01
C LEU A 259 -24.38 2.33 4.32
N THR A 260 -25.71 2.23 4.26
CA THR A 260 -26.54 1.90 5.42
C THR A 260 -26.25 0.49 5.92
N TYR A 261 -26.07 -0.46 4.99
CA TYR A 261 -25.66 -1.82 5.32
C TYR A 261 -24.32 -1.84 6.07
N LEU A 262 -23.30 -1.12 5.56
CA LEU A 262 -21.99 -1.01 6.21
C LEU A 262 -22.03 -0.29 7.56
N TRP A 263 -22.95 0.65 7.74
CA TRP A 263 -23.09 1.39 9.00
C TRP A 263 -23.55 0.50 10.16
N SER A 264 -24.35 -0.55 9.89
CA SER A 264 -24.85 -1.48 10.90
C SER A 264 -23.71 -2.14 11.71
N PRO A 265 -22.70 -2.78 11.08
CA PRO A 265 -21.50 -3.28 11.74
C PRO A 265 -20.45 -2.20 12.06
N LYS A 266 -20.79 -0.90 11.97
CA LYS A 266 -19.88 0.24 12.19
C LYS A 266 -18.69 0.31 11.23
N ILE A 267 -18.89 -0.12 9.98
CA ILE A 267 -17.91 -0.04 8.91
C ILE A 267 -18.12 1.28 8.14
N LEU A 268 -17.04 2.03 7.95
CA LEU A 268 -17.02 3.22 7.11
C LEU A 268 -16.27 2.90 5.83
N HIS A 269 -16.89 3.13 4.66
CA HIS A 269 -16.25 2.87 3.37
C HIS A 269 -15.01 3.75 3.13
N ARG A 270 -15.04 5.02 3.55
CA ARG A 270 -13.94 6.03 3.46
C ARG A 270 -13.47 6.41 2.04
N ASP A 271 -13.92 5.74 0.99
CA ASP A 271 -13.49 5.97 -0.40
C ASP A 271 -14.69 5.92 -1.36
N VAL A 272 -15.75 6.66 -1.02
CA VAL A 272 -16.96 6.77 -1.85
C VAL A 272 -16.66 7.68 -3.04
N LYS A 273 -16.54 7.10 -4.23
CA LYS A 273 -16.29 7.79 -5.50
C LYS A 273 -16.81 6.96 -6.68
N PRO A 274 -17.05 7.56 -7.87
CA PRO A 274 -17.60 6.83 -9.01
C PRO A 274 -16.80 5.60 -9.45
N SER A 275 -15.47 5.61 -9.33
CA SER A 275 -14.62 4.45 -9.68
C SER A 275 -14.80 3.24 -8.76
N ASN A 276 -15.44 3.42 -7.59
CA ASN A 276 -15.72 2.37 -6.61
C ASN A 276 -17.22 1.98 -6.57
N MET A 277 -18.02 2.52 -7.48
CA MET A 277 -19.43 2.14 -7.64
C MET A 277 -19.51 1.33 -8.94
N LEU A 278 -19.76 0.03 -8.82
CA LEU A 278 -19.74 -0.90 -9.95
C LEU A 278 -21.16 -1.22 -10.38
N VAL A 279 -21.38 -1.39 -11.69
CA VAL A 279 -22.70 -1.70 -12.24
C VAL A 279 -22.65 -2.90 -13.16
N ASN A 280 -23.78 -3.57 -13.33
CA ASN A 280 -23.91 -4.70 -14.25
C ASN A 280 -25.15 -4.59 -15.15
N THR A 281 -25.21 -5.42 -16.19
CA THR A 281 -26.29 -5.45 -17.19
C THR A 281 -27.64 -5.88 -16.61
N ARG A 282 -27.67 -6.42 -15.39
CA ARG A 282 -28.91 -6.69 -14.63
C ARG A 282 -29.43 -5.46 -13.89
N GLY A 283 -28.72 -4.33 -13.95
CA GLY A 283 -29.10 -3.08 -13.27
C GLY A 283 -28.77 -3.06 -11.78
N GLN A 284 -27.88 -3.94 -11.31
CA GLN A 284 -27.36 -3.90 -9.94
C GLN A 284 -26.25 -2.85 -9.84
N VAL A 285 -26.14 -2.23 -8.67
CA VAL A 285 -25.19 -1.18 -8.30
C VAL A 285 -24.67 -1.46 -6.90
#